data_AF-A0AA35T7A2-F1
#
_entry.id   AF-A0AA35T7A2-F1
#
_cell.length_a   1.000
_cell.length_b   1.000
_cell.length_c   1.000
_cell.angle_alpha   90.00
_cell.angle_beta   90.00
_cell.angle_gamma   90.00
#
_symmetry.space_group_name_H-M   'P 1'
#
loop_
_entity.id
_entity.type
_entity.pdbx_description
1 polymer ?
#
loop_
_entity_poly.entity_id
_entity_poly.type
_entity_poly.pdbx_seq_one_letter_code
_entity_poly.pdbx_strand_id
1 'polypeptide(L)'
;MAVEPHSFVYRGRITVFSINVLRDERVVVVAEQRPTCTDEEAFSWMNNVVPAVESIHGLNLYGIVLVHHNRLPRGSNGVVHVQETKSRFIDGTLHPVNLLMCPHQCITNLPLPKPHTTVKGAAQLMGDMVTGRVAETKGQSLSIPFDEQDGAGKFNYIIDVLAWRAQSCPENVLFSMVDSKGHTTRSINCITLHKRAERIAAFIVEKLNRGKAKIRGEHVAVIMPCGIDLVATFFGCLYAGFVPVTIRPPQSNNLPACLPTIKLTLEISNVLGVLTTHNIARILKSKEAAPLLDSKSVPPLIELDDVPKKKLESLYRVPSPEMIAYIDFNVSTTGVLSGVKVSHTGVMGMCRAHQHVSELYPSRELALCLDPYSGFGLVLFILSSIYSGHHSYLLNIYDLELNASLWLSVISTHKIRDTYCSYTAIEACCKELGSATDMLKSRGVDLSCVRSCVVVGEERPRLSLLSSFSALFSPLGLGSHTISTSFGCRVNPIICLQVSPLHYSVVF
;
A
#
# COMPACT_ATOMS: atom_id res chain seq x y z
N MET A 1 -5.52 -26.77 -44.26
CA MET A 1 -5.26 -26.89 -45.71
C MET A 1 -4.32 -25.81 -46.26
N ALA A 2 -3.52 -25.15 -45.42
CA ALA A 2 -2.06 -25.18 -45.56
C ALA A 2 -1.64 -26.08 -44.39
N VAL A 3 -0.90 -27.18 -44.50
CA VAL A 3 0.26 -27.48 -45.32
C VAL A 3 0.20 -29.02 -45.48
N GLU A 4 0.06 -29.54 -46.71
CA GLU A 4 0.71 -30.85 -46.99
C GLU A 4 2.10 -30.75 -46.38
N PRO A 5 2.56 -31.67 -45.51
CA PRO A 5 3.75 -31.45 -44.71
C PRO A 5 4.93 -31.14 -45.63
N HIS A 6 5.19 -29.85 -45.88
CA HIS A 6 6.35 -29.42 -46.62
C HIS A 6 7.52 -29.92 -45.81
N SER A 7 8.22 -30.87 -46.41
CA SER A 7 9.16 -31.77 -45.74
C SER A 7 10.28 -31.01 -45.01
N PHE A 8 10.47 -29.73 -45.35
CA PHE A 8 11.55 -28.90 -44.85
C PHE A 8 11.23 -28.11 -43.57
N VAL A 9 9.98 -27.86 -43.18
CA VAL A 9 9.68 -27.18 -41.88
C VAL A 9 9.48 -28.24 -40.80
N TYR A 10 10.21 -28.14 -39.69
CA TYR A 10 10.07 -29.11 -38.62
C TYR A 10 8.72 -28.98 -37.88
N ARG A 11 7.98 -30.08 -37.77
CA ARG A 11 6.76 -30.15 -36.95
C ARG A 11 7.07 -29.76 -35.50
N GLY A 12 6.25 -28.87 -34.93
CA GLY A 12 6.43 -28.37 -33.56
C GLY A 12 7.59 -27.38 -33.37
N ARG A 13 8.29 -26.98 -34.44
CA ARG A 13 9.32 -25.92 -34.41
C ARG A 13 8.85 -24.66 -35.14
N ILE A 14 7.64 -24.26 -34.81
CA ILE A 14 6.98 -23.05 -35.31
C ILE A 14 6.39 -22.30 -34.13
N THR A 15 6.46 -20.98 -34.18
CA THR A 15 5.81 -20.10 -33.22
C THR A 15 5.16 -18.94 -33.95
N VAL A 16 4.06 -18.48 -33.37
CA VAL A 16 3.30 -17.34 -33.86
C VAL A 16 3.13 -16.38 -32.71
N PHE A 17 3.44 -15.12 -32.94
CA PHE A 17 3.30 -14.07 -31.94
C PHE A 17 2.89 -12.76 -32.60
N SER A 18 2.23 -11.88 -31.85
CA SER A 18 1.97 -10.53 -32.30
C SER A 18 3.14 -9.61 -31.94
N ILE A 19 3.45 -8.65 -32.81
CA ILE A 19 4.31 -7.49 -32.54
C ILE A 19 3.49 -6.22 -32.70
N ASN A 20 3.90 -5.15 -32.03
CA ASN A 20 3.25 -3.85 -32.18
C ASN A 20 3.92 -3.08 -33.31
N VAL A 21 3.17 -2.77 -34.36
CA VAL A 21 3.65 -1.92 -35.47
C VAL A 21 2.68 -0.77 -35.65
N LEU A 22 3.19 0.46 -35.53
CA LEU A 22 2.51 1.75 -35.72
C LEU A 22 1.30 2.06 -34.81
N ARG A 23 0.65 1.06 -34.18
CA ARG A 23 -0.32 1.12 -33.06
C ARG A 23 -1.12 -0.16 -32.88
N ASP A 24 -1.03 -1.08 -33.83
CA ASP A 24 -1.81 -2.31 -33.81
C ASP A 24 -0.93 -3.54 -33.66
N GLU A 25 -1.55 -4.62 -33.20
CA GLU A 25 -0.93 -5.94 -33.16
C GLU A 25 -0.88 -6.57 -34.55
N ARG A 26 0.27 -7.15 -34.85
CA ARG A 26 0.62 -7.66 -36.16
C ARG A 26 1.27 -9.03 -36.03
N VAL A 27 0.73 -10.00 -36.75
CA VAL A 27 1.11 -11.40 -36.55
C VAL A 27 2.40 -11.69 -37.30
N VAL A 28 3.37 -12.26 -36.58
CA VAL A 28 4.61 -12.79 -37.14
C VAL A 28 4.63 -14.28 -36.92
N VAL A 29 4.99 -15.00 -37.97
CA VAL A 29 5.21 -16.44 -37.93
C VAL A 29 6.71 -16.69 -38.02
N VAL A 30 7.27 -17.42 -37.06
CA VAL A 30 8.67 -17.85 -37.08
C VAL A 30 8.72 -19.37 -37.09
N ALA A 31 9.40 -19.95 -38.08
CA ALA A 31 9.57 -21.39 -38.20
C ALA A 31 11.02 -21.78 -38.44
N GLU A 32 11.38 -22.97 -37.98
CA GLU A 32 12.70 -23.55 -38.19
C GLU A 32 12.71 -24.39 -39.46
N GLN A 33 13.60 -24.05 -40.40
CA GLN A 33 13.77 -24.79 -41.66
C GLN A 33 14.87 -25.86 -41.55
N ARG A 34 14.72 -26.96 -42.30
CA ARG A 34 15.73 -28.01 -42.45
C ARG A 34 16.91 -27.49 -43.27
N PRO A 35 18.14 -28.01 -43.02
CA PRO A 35 19.33 -27.60 -43.77
C PRO A 35 19.25 -27.83 -45.28
N THR A 36 18.39 -28.76 -45.72
CA THR A 36 18.23 -29.14 -47.13
C THR A 36 17.22 -28.28 -47.89
N CYS A 37 16.59 -27.29 -47.23
CA CYS A 37 15.61 -26.40 -47.85
C CYS A 37 16.29 -25.48 -48.87
N THR A 38 15.75 -25.43 -50.10
CA THR A 38 16.15 -24.43 -51.09
C THR A 38 15.34 -23.13 -50.93
N ASP A 39 15.86 -22.01 -51.42
CA ASP A 39 15.16 -20.72 -51.35
C ASP A 39 13.85 -20.74 -52.17
N GLU A 40 13.79 -21.52 -53.26
CA GLU A 40 12.56 -21.71 -54.04
C GLU A 40 11.47 -22.43 -53.24
N GLU A 41 11.83 -23.47 -52.48
CA GLU A 41 10.90 -24.18 -51.59
C GLU A 41 10.42 -23.28 -50.44
N ALA A 42 11.33 -22.51 -49.83
CA ALA A 42 11.01 -21.54 -48.79
C ALA A 42 10.04 -20.46 -49.31
N PHE A 43 10.32 -19.90 -50.47
CA PHE A 43 9.50 -18.86 -51.11
C PHE A 43 8.11 -19.38 -51.50
N SER A 44 8.04 -20.57 -52.11
CA SER A 44 6.77 -21.23 -52.44
C SER A 44 5.92 -21.45 -51.19
N TRP A 45 6.52 -21.95 -50.11
CA TRP A 45 5.83 -22.16 -48.85
C TRP A 45 5.32 -20.84 -48.23
N MET A 46 6.16 -19.81 -48.16
CA MET A 46 5.76 -18.50 -47.62
C MET A 46 4.58 -17.90 -48.39
N ASN A 47 4.61 -17.97 -49.72
CA ASN A 47 3.52 -17.46 -50.58
C ASN A 47 2.22 -18.27 -50.45
N ASN A 48 2.28 -19.54 -50.09
CA ASN A 48 1.10 -20.35 -49.83
C ASN A 48 0.51 -20.09 -48.42
N VAL A 49 1.36 -19.77 -47.43
CA VAL A 49 0.94 -19.53 -46.04
C VAL A 49 0.17 -18.21 -45.90
N VAL A 50 0.60 -17.13 -46.54
CA VAL A 50 -0.04 -15.81 -46.44
C VAL A 50 -1.54 -15.84 -46.79
N PRO A 51 -1.96 -16.25 -48.01
CA PRO A 51 -3.39 -16.27 -48.38
C PRO A 51 -4.18 -17.33 -47.60
N ALA A 52 -3.54 -18.42 -47.16
CA ALA A 52 -4.20 -19.42 -46.34
C ALA A 52 -4.56 -18.89 -44.95
N VAL A 53 -3.67 -18.11 -44.31
CA VAL A 53 -3.96 -17.50 -43.00
C VAL A 53 -5.05 -16.42 -43.14
N GLU A 54 -5.01 -15.62 -44.21
CA GLU A 54 -6.06 -14.64 -44.49
C GLU A 54 -7.42 -15.32 -44.70
N SER A 55 -7.49 -16.34 -45.56
CA SER A 55 -8.75 -17.03 -45.86
C SER A 55 -9.34 -17.81 -44.67
N ILE A 56 -8.51 -18.41 -43.81
CA ILE A 56 -8.97 -19.27 -42.72
C ILE A 56 -9.25 -18.45 -41.45
N HIS A 57 -8.37 -17.50 -41.14
CA HIS A 57 -8.41 -16.78 -39.87
C HIS A 57 -8.83 -15.32 -40.01
N GLY A 58 -8.95 -14.79 -41.23
CA GLY A 58 -9.23 -13.37 -41.46
C GLY A 58 -8.10 -12.45 -40.99
N LEU A 59 -6.87 -12.97 -40.92
CA LEU A 59 -5.70 -12.27 -40.39
C LEU A 59 -4.64 -12.06 -41.48
N ASN A 60 -4.08 -10.85 -41.54
CA ASN A 60 -2.94 -10.54 -42.40
C ASN A 60 -1.64 -10.70 -41.60
N LEU A 61 -0.67 -11.41 -42.19
CA LEU A 61 0.63 -11.64 -41.57
C LEU A 61 1.58 -10.47 -41.85
N TYR A 62 2.22 -9.94 -40.82
CA TYR A 62 3.21 -8.88 -40.98
C TYR A 62 4.55 -9.41 -41.48
N GLY A 63 4.92 -10.62 -41.07
CA GLY A 63 6.05 -11.31 -41.65
C GLY A 63 6.09 -12.80 -41.35
N ILE A 64 6.73 -13.53 -42.25
CA ILE A 64 7.07 -14.94 -42.10
C ILE A 64 8.59 -15.05 -42.09
N VAL A 65 9.11 -15.68 -41.05
CA VAL A 65 10.54 -15.75 -40.75
C VAL A 65 10.97 -17.21 -40.70
N LEU A 66 11.95 -17.59 -41.51
CA LEU A 66 12.61 -18.88 -41.41
C LEU A 66 14.00 -18.73 -40.83
N VAL A 67 14.29 -19.51 -39.78
CA VAL A 67 15.60 -19.56 -39.13
C VAL A 67 16.30 -20.89 -39.40
N HIS A 68 17.63 -20.89 -39.35
CA HIS A 68 18.42 -22.12 -39.48
C HIS A 68 18.05 -23.15 -38.42
N HIS A 69 18.36 -24.41 -38.70
CA HIS A 69 18.18 -25.52 -37.77
C HIS A 69 18.78 -25.20 -36.38
N ASN A 70 18.06 -25.56 -35.32
CA ASN A 70 18.40 -25.33 -33.92
C ASN A 70 18.68 -23.86 -33.51
N ARG A 71 18.26 -22.86 -34.29
CA ARG A 71 18.40 -21.43 -33.92
C ARG A 71 17.16 -20.83 -33.28
N LEU A 72 16.03 -21.53 -33.34
CA LEU A 72 14.81 -21.11 -32.67
C LEU A 72 14.97 -21.30 -31.16
N PRO A 73 14.82 -20.24 -30.33
CA PRO A 73 14.98 -20.35 -28.88
C PRO A 73 14.06 -21.41 -28.26
N ARG A 74 14.57 -22.14 -27.26
CA ARG A 74 13.83 -23.21 -26.56
C ARG A 74 13.96 -23.08 -25.05
N GLY A 75 12.90 -23.47 -24.35
CA GLY A 75 12.94 -23.64 -22.90
C GLY A 75 13.71 -24.89 -22.49
N SER A 76 13.93 -25.06 -21.18
CA SER A 76 14.56 -26.24 -20.58
C SER A 76 13.82 -27.57 -20.89
N ASN A 77 12.55 -27.48 -21.26
CA ASN A 77 11.70 -28.59 -21.69
C ASN A 77 11.77 -28.88 -23.21
N GLY A 78 12.60 -28.15 -23.97
CA GLY A 78 12.78 -28.34 -25.42
C GLY A 78 11.67 -27.72 -26.30
N VAL A 79 10.63 -27.13 -25.69
CA VAL A 79 9.55 -26.43 -26.39
C VAL A 79 10.05 -25.06 -26.86
N VAL A 80 9.56 -24.61 -28.02
CA VAL A 80 9.89 -23.29 -28.57
C VAL A 80 9.51 -22.19 -27.57
N HIS A 81 10.49 -21.35 -27.24
CA HIS A 81 10.32 -20.25 -26.31
C HIS A 81 9.79 -19.02 -27.06
N VAL A 82 8.47 -18.89 -27.13
CA VAL A 82 7.76 -17.85 -27.90
C VAL A 82 8.23 -16.43 -27.54
N GLN A 83 8.37 -16.13 -26.24
CA GLN A 83 8.71 -14.77 -25.79
C GLN A 83 10.16 -14.35 -26.13
N GLU A 84 11.14 -15.22 -25.87
CA GLU A 84 12.53 -15.06 -26.30
C GLU A 84 12.64 -14.92 -27.82
N THR A 85 11.88 -15.73 -28.58
CA THR A 85 11.84 -15.63 -30.05
C THR A 85 11.29 -14.28 -30.50
N LYS A 86 10.23 -13.78 -29.85
CA LYS A 86 9.65 -12.45 -30.09
C LYS A 86 10.64 -11.34 -29.75
N SER A 87 11.34 -11.41 -28.62
CA SER A 87 12.36 -10.41 -28.24
C SER A 87 13.45 -10.36 -29.30
N ARG A 88 14.03 -11.51 -29.65
CA ARG A 88 15.09 -11.58 -30.68
C ARG A 88 14.63 -11.10 -32.05
N PHE A 89 13.38 -11.33 -32.42
CA PHE A 89 12.80 -10.77 -33.64
C PHE A 89 12.74 -9.24 -33.60
N ILE A 90 12.25 -8.66 -32.49
CA ILE A 90 12.14 -7.20 -32.30
C ILE A 90 13.53 -6.54 -32.23
N ASP A 91 14.47 -7.19 -31.52
CA ASP A 91 15.83 -6.71 -31.31
C ASP A 91 16.74 -6.95 -32.53
N GLY A 92 16.23 -7.59 -33.59
CA GLY A 92 16.99 -7.90 -34.80
C GLY A 92 18.05 -8.99 -34.65
N THR A 93 18.04 -9.74 -33.54
CA THR A 93 19.05 -10.77 -33.20
C THR A 93 18.61 -12.20 -33.54
N LEU A 94 17.48 -12.36 -34.23
CA LEU A 94 16.97 -13.67 -34.64
C LEU A 94 17.73 -14.28 -35.83
N HIS A 95 18.41 -13.44 -36.64
CA HIS A 95 19.21 -13.84 -37.81
C HIS A 95 18.48 -14.81 -38.77
N PRO A 96 17.46 -14.34 -39.50
CA PRO A 96 16.70 -15.18 -40.41
C PRO A 96 17.52 -15.60 -41.62
N VAL A 97 17.20 -16.77 -42.16
CA VAL A 97 17.70 -17.27 -43.45
C VAL A 97 16.86 -16.71 -44.57
N ASN A 98 15.54 -16.84 -44.42
CA ASN A 98 14.55 -16.32 -45.34
C ASN A 98 13.53 -15.48 -44.56
N LEU A 99 13.18 -14.33 -45.13
CA LEU A 99 12.27 -13.37 -44.50
C LEU A 99 11.31 -12.81 -45.56
N LEU A 100 10.02 -13.05 -45.38
CA LEU A 100 8.97 -12.39 -46.16
C LEU A 100 8.25 -11.39 -45.26
N MET A 101 8.27 -10.12 -45.62
CA MET A 101 7.56 -9.06 -44.91
C MET A 101 6.38 -8.59 -45.76
N CYS A 102 5.19 -8.50 -45.15
CA CYS A 102 3.98 -8.05 -45.84
C CYS A 102 3.36 -6.80 -45.17
N PRO A 103 4.13 -5.71 -44.99
CA PRO A 103 3.65 -4.53 -44.29
C PRO A 103 2.48 -3.87 -45.03
N HIS A 104 2.45 -3.90 -46.37
CA HIS A 104 1.40 -3.26 -47.17
C HIS A 104 0.04 -3.96 -47.06
N GLN A 105 0.05 -5.27 -46.81
CA GLN A 105 -1.18 -6.05 -46.59
C GLN A 105 -1.71 -5.86 -45.16
N CYS A 106 -0.85 -5.44 -44.22
CA CYS A 106 -1.20 -5.29 -42.81
C CYS A 106 -1.35 -3.85 -42.33
N ILE A 107 -0.85 -2.88 -43.08
CA ILE A 107 -0.79 -1.47 -42.71
C ILE A 107 -1.47 -0.69 -43.83
N THR A 108 -2.81 -0.69 -43.83
CA THR A 108 -3.60 -0.20 -44.96
C THR A 108 -3.89 1.30 -44.92
N ASN A 109 -3.46 2.03 -43.89
CA ASN A 109 -3.67 3.48 -43.77
C ASN A 109 -2.62 4.10 -42.85
N LEU A 110 -1.47 4.53 -43.39
CA LEU A 110 -0.47 5.32 -42.64
C LEU A 110 -0.98 6.76 -42.44
N PRO A 111 -1.37 7.17 -41.22
CA PRO A 111 -1.77 8.55 -40.96
C PRO A 111 -0.53 9.39 -40.60
N LEU A 112 -0.52 10.66 -41.00
CA LEU A 112 0.50 11.63 -40.57
C LEU A 112 0.56 11.72 -39.01
N PRO A 113 1.75 11.89 -38.42
CA PRO A 113 1.96 11.63 -37.00
C PRO A 113 1.33 12.70 -36.11
N LYS A 114 0.48 12.28 -35.15
CA LYS A 114 0.19 13.04 -33.91
C LYS A 114 0.03 12.11 -32.69
N PRO A 115 0.37 12.60 -31.48
CA PRO A 115 0.91 11.80 -30.37
C PRO A 115 -0.17 11.19 -29.44
N HIS A 116 0.24 10.08 -28.78
CA HIS A 116 -0.27 9.32 -27.62
C HIS A 116 -1.76 9.45 -27.22
N THR A 117 -2.50 8.39 -26.90
CA THR A 117 -2.33 7.36 -25.84
C THR A 117 -3.46 6.34 -25.96
N THR A 118 -3.30 5.07 -25.54
CA THR A 118 -4.33 4.40 -24.70
C THR A 118 -3.86 3.12 -24.00
N VAL A 119 -4.37 2.96 -22.77
CA VAL A 119 -4.07 1.97 -21.74
C VAL A 119 -5.05 0.77 -21.83
N LYS A 120 -4.63 -0.43 -21.39
CA LYS A 120 -5.46 -1.67 -21.39
C LYS A 120 -6.58 -1.65 -20.34
N GLY A 121 -7.65 -2.42 -20.62
CA GLY A 121 -8.86 -2.52 -19.79
C GLY A 121 -8.74 -3.43 -18.56
N ALA A 122 -9.42 -3.02 -17.48
CA ALA A 122 -9.35 -3.62 -16.14
C ALA A 122 -9.79 -5.10 -16.02
N ALA A 123 -10.47 -5.64 -17.03
CA ALA A 123 -10.91 -7.04 -17.04
C ALA A 123 -9.74 -8.03 -17.27
N GLN A 124 -8.73 -7.61 -18.04
CA GLN A 124 -7.58 -8.46 -18.37
C GLN A 124 -6.66 -8.64 -17.14
N LEU A 125 -6.50 -7.59 -16.33
CA LEU A 125 -5.73 -7.62 -15.09
C LEU A 125 -6.37 -8.49 -13.99
N MET A 126 -7.70 -8.63 -13.98
CA MET A 126 -8.40 -9.56 -13.07
C MET A 126 -8.28 -11.02 -13.50
N GLY A 127 -8.30 -11.29 -14.81
CA GLY A 127 -8.13 -12.64 -15.35
C GLY A 127 -6.78 -13.25 -14.99
N ASP A 128 -5.72 -12.44 -14.98
CA ASP A 128 -4.36 -12.90 -14.67
C ASP A 128 -4.16 -13.18 -13.16
N MET A 129 -4.86 -12.46 -12.28
CA MET A 129 -4.85 -12.68 -10.82
C MET A 129 -5.58 -13.95 -10.41
N VAL A 130 -6.72 -14.24 -11.03
CA VAL A 130 -7.59 -15.39 -10.68
C VAL A 130 -7.02 -16.71 -11.24
N THR A 131 -6.22 -16.66 -12.31
CA THR A 131 -5.64 -17.86 -12.95
C THR A 131 -4.28 -18.30 -12.38
N GLY A 132 -3.81 -17.68 -11.29
CA GLY A 132 -2.56 -18.05 -10.62
C GLY A 132 -1.30 -17.76 -11.44
N ARG A 133 -1.36 -16.84 -12.40
CA ARG A 133 -0.22 -16.41 -13.24
C ARG A 133 0.51 -15.18 -12.72
N VAL A 134 0.37 -14.88 -11.43
CA VAL A 134 1.26 -13.94 -10.75
C VAL A 134 2.46 -14.74 -10.27
N ALA A 135 3.65 -14.42 -10.78
CA ALA A 135 4.87 -14.95 -10.21
C ALA A 135 4.91 -14.58 -8.71
N GLU A 136 4.91 -15.59 -7.83
CA GLU A 136 5.29 -15.37 -6.44
C GLU A 136 6.73 -14.84 -6.44
N THR A 137 6.87 -13.54 -6.25
CA THR A 137 8.15 -12.94 -5.87
C THR A 137 8.26 -13.12 -4.36
N LYS A 138 9.00 -14.14 -3.94
CA LYS A 138 9.51 -14.16 -2.57
C LYS A 138 10.55 -13.05 -2.48
N GLY A 139 10.31 -12.07 -1.63
CA GLY A 139 11.34 -11.10 -1.25
C GLY A 139 12.60 -11.85 -0.82
N GLN A 140 13.77 -11.31 -1.19
CA GLN A 140 15.03 -11.83 -0.68
C GLN A 140 14.94 -11.78 0.86
N SER A 141 15.25 -12.90 1.53
CA SER A 141 15.41 -12.85 2.98
C SER A 141 16.53 -11.87 3.25
N LEU A 142 16.16 -10.72 3.81
CA LEU A 142 17.09 -9.69 4.20
C LEU A 142 17.90 -10.24 5.38
N SER A 143 18.98 -10.96 5.08
CA SER A 143 20.10 -11.13 6.01
C SER A 143 20.82 -9.79 6.11
N ILE A 144 20.11 -8.75 6.55
CA ILE A 144 20.68 -7.43 6.78
C ILE A 144 21.50 -7.56 8.08
N PRO A 145 22.82 -7.30 8.02
CA PRO A 145 23.60 -7.10 9.22
C PRO A 145 22.94 -5.97 9.98
N PHE A 146 22.55 -6.23 11.23
CA PHE A 146 22.03 -5.22 12.13
C PHE A 146 22.88 -3.96 12.01
N ASP A 147 22.27 -2.84 11.66
CA ASP A 147 22.92 -1.56 11.90
C ASP A 147 22.93 -1.42 13.43
N GLU A 148 24.05 -1.78 14.07
CA GLU A 148 24.18 -1.83 15.54
C GLU A 148 23.86 -0.48 16.20
N GLN A 149 23.72 0.59 15.41
CA GLN A 149 23.46 1.95 15.85
C GLN A 149 22.00 2.23 16.25
N ASP A 150 20.98 1.55 15.68
CA ASP A 150 19.58 1.72 16.13
C ASP A 150 19.13 0.49 16.94
N GLY A 151 19.26 0.59 18.27
CA GLY A 151 19.03 -0.51 19.22
C GLY A 151 17.63 -1.15 19.18
N ALA A 152 16.67 -0.53 18.48
CA ALA A 152 15.30 -1.03 18.32
C ALA A 152 15.22 -2.46 17.75
N GLY A 153 16.14 -2.83 16.84
CA GLY A 153 16.16 -4.15 16.22
C GLY A 153 16.51 -5.32 17.16
N LYS A 154 16.95 -5.02 18.40
CA LYS A 154 17.29 -6.01 19.45
C LYS A 154 16.08 -6.43 20.28
N PHE A 155 14.95 -5.74 20.16
CA PHE A 155 13.73 -6.02 20.92
C PHE A 155 12.76 -6.89 20.12
N ASN A 156 12.05 -7.76 20.81
CA ASN A 156 11.00 -8.60 20.23
C ASN A 156 9.59 -7.99 20.38
N TYR A 157 9.47 -6.91 21.15
CA TYR A 157 8.19 -6.30 21.49
C TYR A 157 8.26 -4.78 21.38
N ILE A 158 7.28 -4.18 20.70
CA ILE A 158 7.22 -2.72 20.52
C ILE A 158 7.14 -1.95 21.85
N ILE A 159 6.58 -2.58 22.88
CA ILE A 159 6.51 -2.02 24.24
C ILE A 159 7.90 -1.81 24.85
N ASP A 160 8.83 -2.72 24.56
CA ASP A 160 10.22 -2.65 25.03
C ASP A 160 10.99 -1.59 24.25
N VAL A 161 10.70 -1.41 22.96
CA VAL A 161 11.26 -0.32 22.16
C VAL A 161 10.88 1.04 22.75
N LEU A 162 9.60 1.25 23.11
CA LEU A 162 9.17 2.50 23.75
C LEU A 162 9.86 2.70 25.11
N ALA A 163 9.93 1.65 25.94
CA ALA A 163 10.58 1.71 27.25
C ALA A 163 12.08 2.01 27.14
N TRP A 164 12.76 1.39 26.16
CA TRP A 164 14.17 1.63 25.87
C TRP A 164 14.41 3.05 25.35
N ARG A 165 13.57 3.55 24.43
CA ARG A 165 13.68 4.94 23.94
C ARG A 165 13.43 5.95 25.05
N ALA A 166 12.49 5.68 25.96
CA ALA A 166 12.25 6.53 27.12
C ALA A 166 13.46 6.63 28.07
N GLN A 167 14.37 5.66 28.05
CA GLN A 167 15.61 5.68 28.83
C GLN A 167 16.80 6.26 28.03
N SER A 168 16.91 5.88 26.76
CA SER A 168 18.08 6.20 25.92
C SER A 168 17.98 7.58 25.27
N CYS A 169 16.77 7.96 24.84
CA CYS A 169 16.48 9.23 24.16
C CYS A 169 15.19 9.86 24.74
N PRO A 170 15.15 10.19 26.04
CA PRO A 170 13.93 10.59 26.75
C PRO A 170 13.23 11.80 26.12
N GLU A 171 14.02 12.80 25.70
CA GLU A 171 13.53 14.08 25.17
C GLU A 171 13.24 14.06 23.67
N ASN A 172 13.53 12.96 22.96
CA ASN A 172 13.25 12.86 21.53
C ASN A 172 11.73 12.91 21.27
N VAL A 173 11.31 13.86 20.42
CA VAL A 173 9.90 14.06 20.08
C VAL A 173 9.48 13.03 19.05
N LEU A 174 8.42 12.27 19.35
CA LEU A 174 7.91 11.23 18.45
C LEU A 174 6.69 11.71 17.66
N PHE A 175 5.84 12.53 18.26
CA PHE A 175 4.60 12.97 17.64
C PHE A 175 4.30 14.44 17.92
N SER A 176 3.78 15.13 16.92
CA SER A 176 3.20 16.47 17.02
C SER A 176 1.83 16.50 16.36
N MET A 177 0.82 16.99 17.06
CA MET A 177 -0.51 17.23 16.49
C MET A 177 -0.55 18.64 15.90
N VAL A 178 -1.18 18.75 14.74
CA VAL A 178 -1.34 20.02 14.02
C VAL A 178 -2.83 20.38 13.95
N ASP A 179 -3.18 21.64 14.20
CA ASP A 179 -4.55 22.13 14.02
C ASP A 179 -4.87 22.52 12.56
N SER A 180 -6.13 22.88 12.29
CA SER A 180 -6.57 23.37 10.97
C SER A 180 -5.87 24.64 10.47
N LYS A 181 -5.12 25.34 11.33
CA LYS A 181 -4.32 26.53 10.97
C LYS A 181 -2.87 26.20 10.66
N GLY A 182 -2.44 24.95 10.85
CA GLY A 182 -1.06 24.53 10.62
C GLY A 182 -0.15 24.73 11.85
N HIS A 183 -0.68 25.06 13.02
CA HIS A 183 0.11 25.21 14.23
C HIS A 183 0.22 23.88 14.98
N THR A 184 1.41 23.63 15.52
CA THR A 184 1.61 22.49 16.43
C THR A 184 0.91 22.78 17.76
N THR A 185 -0.15 22.03 18.06
CA THR A 185 -0.94 22.22 19.29
C THR A 185 -0.38 21.44 20.46
N ARG A 186 0.16 20.24 20.20
CA ARG A 186 0.71 19.37 21.23
C ARG A 186 1.79 18.48 20.64
N SER A 187 2.89 18.35 21.35
CA SER A 187 3.96 17.38 21.04
C SER A 187 4.16 16.42 22.20
N ILE A 188 4.66 15.23 21.93
CA ILE A 188 5.02 14.26 22.98
C ILE A 188 6.38 13.61 22.67
N ASN A 189 7.23 13.59 23.68
CA ASN A 189 8.52 12.90 23.64
C ASN A 189 8.43 11.47 24.20
N CYS A 190 9.50 10.70 24.01
CA CYS A 190 9.59 9.29 24.41
C CYS A 190 9.20 9.08 25.89
N ILE A 191 9.78 9.86 26.81
CA ILE A 191 9.56 9.68 28.24
C ILE A 191 8.14 10.06 28.66
N THR A 192 7.56 11.11 28.07
CA THR A 192 6.21 11.56 28.40
C THR A 192 5.17 10.58 27.85
N LEU A 193 5.39 10.03 26.66
CA LEU A 193 4.53 9.00 26.06
C LEU A 193 4.56 7.71 26.91
N HIS A 194 5.75 7.24 27.27
CA HIS A 194 5.93 6.07 28.14
C HIS A 194 5.19 6.24 29.48
N LYS A 195 5.41 7.36 30.18
CA LYS A 195 4.73 7.66 31.46
C LYS A 195 3.21 7.82 31.31
N ARG A 196 2.72 8.26 30.16
CA ARG A 196 1.27 8.37 29.88
C ARG A 196 0.67 6.98 29.67
N ALA A 197 1.33 6.13 28.88
CA ALA A 197 0.93 4.74 28.68
C ALA A 197 0.93 3.94 30.00
N GLU A 198 1.95 4.10 30.85
CA GLU A 198 1.99 3.46 32.18
C GLU A 198 0.79 3.84 33.07
N ARG A 199 0.42 5.12 33.08
CA ARG A 199 -0.73 5.61 33.86
C ARG A 199 -2.06 5.07 33.33
N ILE A 200 -2.23 5.07 32.00
CA ILE A 200 -3.40 4.48 31.36
C ILE A 200 -3.49 2.98 31.69
N ALA A 201 -2.38 2.25 31.59
CA ALA A 201 -2.33 0.84 31.94
C ALA A 201 -2.76 0.57 33.39
N ALA A 202 -2.23 1.33 34.35
CA ALA A 202 -2.61 1.22 35.76
C ALA A 202 -4.13 1.47 35.97
N PHE A 203 -4.68 2.47 35.29
CA PHE A 203 -6.08 2.83 35.37
C PHE A 203 -7.01 1.76 34.77
N ILE A 204 -6.66 1.19 33.61
CA ILE A 204 -7.46 0.15 32.97
C ILE A 204 -7.49 -1.12 33.82
N VAL A 205 -6.34 -1.54 34.37
CA VAL A 205 -6.25 -2.70 35.27
C VAL A 205 -7.15 -2.52 36.49
N GLU A 206 -7.16 -1.32 37.08
CA GLU A 206 -8.02 -0.99 38.21
C GLU A 206 -9.51 -1.02 37.84
N LYS A 207 -9.90 -0.40 36.71
CA LYS A 207 -11.30 -0.30 36.29
C LYS A 207 -11.90 -1.62 35.83
N LEU A 208 -11.14 -2.45 35.12
CA LEU A 208 -11.61 -3.75 34.65
C LEU A 208 -11.51 -4.85 35.73
N ASN A 209 -10.92 -4.54 36.88
CA ASN A 209 -10.95 -5.31 38.13
C ASN A 209 -10.70 -6.82 37.97
N ARG A 210 -9.69 -7.18 37.16
CA ARG A 210 -9.30 -8.57 36.92
C ARG A 210 -7.86 -8.73 37.42
N GLY A 211 -7.61 -9.66 38.35
CA GLY A 211 -6.24 -9.97 38.76
C GLY A 211 -5.36 -10.32 37.55
N LYS A 212 -4.05 -10.01 37.63
CA LYS A 212 -3.08 -10.08 36.51
C LYS A 212 -3.15 -11.37 35.67
N ALA A 213 -3.47 -12.52 36.27
CA ALA A 213 -3.58 -13.81 35.58
C ALA A 213 -4.79 -13.94 34.63
N LYS A 214 -5.86 -13.14 34.84
CA LYS A 214 -7.10 -13.16 34.03
C LYS A 214 -7.13 -12.12 32.90
N ILE A 215 -6.09 -11.31 32.74
CA ILE A 215 -6.02 -10.25 31.72
C ILE A 215 -5.41 -10.77 30.40
N ARG A 216 -4.66 -11.88 30.46
CA ARG A 216 -3.87 -12.38 29.33
C ARG A 216 -4.74 -12.65 28.09
N GLY A 217 -4.53 -11.84 27.06
CA GLY A 217 -5.17 -12.02 25.76
C GLY A 217 -6.62 -11.50 25.70
N GLU A 218 -7.10 -10.83 26.75
CA GLU A 218 -8.41 -10.20 26.75
C GLU A 218 -8.41 -8.94 25.87
N HIS A 219 -9.53 -8.69 25.19
CA HIS A 219 -9.64 -7.61 24.23
C HIS A 219 -10.23 -6.35 24.86
N VAL A 220 -9.74 -5.18 24.44
CA VAL A 220 -10.30 -3.89 24.85
C VAL A 220 -10.46 -3.00 23.62
N ALA A 221 -11.65 -2.42 23.44
CA ALA A 221 -11.89 -1.51 22.33
C ALA A 221 -11.29 -0.13 22.62
N VAL A 222 -10.66 0.48 21.62
CA VAL A 222 -10.08 1.82 21.70
C VAL A 222 -10.82 2.72 20.71
N ILE A 223 -11.72 3.56 21.23
CA ILE A 223 -12.50 4.54 20.46
C ILE A 223 -12.05 5.94 20.88
N MET A 224 -10.98 6.42 20.25
CA MET A 224 -10.34 7.69 20.55
C MET A 224 -10.29 8.57 19.29
N PRO A 225 -10.26 9.91 19.41
CA PRO A 225 -9.94 10.78 18.28
C PRO A 225 -8.51 10.53 17.77
N CYS A 226 -8.25 10.91 16.53
CA CYS A 226 -6.92 10.87 15.94
C CYS A 226 -5.98 11.77 16.78
N GLY A 227 -4.84 11.23 17.20
CA GLY A 227 -3.83 12.01 17.91
C GLY A 227 -3.03 11.21 18.92
N ILE A 228 -2.24 11.94 19.72
CA ILE A 228 -1.32 11.38 20.72
C ILE A 228 -2.04 10.51 21.77
N ASP A 229 -3.30 10.81 22.10
CA ASP A 229 -4.06 10.04 23.09
C ASP A 229 -4.46 8.66 22.59
N LEU A 230 -4.72 8.50 21.28
CA LEU A 230 -4.92 7.20 20.66
C LEU A 230 -3.65 6.34 20.82
N VAL A 231 -2.48 6.90 20.53
CA VAL A 231 -1.19 6.21 20.65
C VAL A 231 -0.92 5.80 22.11
N ALA A 232 -1.06 6.74 23.06
CA ALA A 232 -0.84 6.47 24.47
C ALA A 232 -1.82 5.41 25.03
N THR A 233 -3.07 5.43 24.55
CA THR A 233 -4.09 4.44 24.94
C THR A 233 -3.77 3.06 24.40
N PHE A 234 -3.36 2.96 23.13
CA PHE A 234 -2.94 1.70 22.52
C PHE A 234 -1.78 1.05 23.29
N PHE A 235 -0.73 1.82 23.62
CA PHE A 235 0.38 1.31 24.43
C PHE A 235 -0.01 1.03 25.87
N GLY A 236 -0.94 1.79 26.45
CA GLY A 236 -1.52 1.50 27.76
C GLY A 236 -2.20 0.14 27.83
N CYS A 237 -2.93 -0.26 26.77
CA CYS A 237 -3.48 -1.61 26.65
C CYS A 237 -2.37 -2.67 26.68
N LEU A 238 -1.33 -2.50 25.85
CA LEU A 238 -0.22 -3.45 25.77
C LEU A 238 0.55 -3.56 27.09
N TYR A 239 0.79 -2.44 27.78
CA TYR A 239 1.47 -2.38 29.08
C TYR A 239 0.67 -3.09 30.17
N ALA A 240 -0.66 -3.08 30.07
CA ALA A 240 -1.57 -3.82 30.95
C ALA A 240 -1.76 -5.29 30.55
N GLY A 241 -1.38 -5.69 29.33
CA GLY A 241 -1.53 -7.04 28.79
C GLY A 241 -2.85 -7.31 28.05
N PHE A 242 -3.60 -6.25 27.74
CA PHE A 242 -4.80 -6.32 26.90
C PHE A 242 -4.43 -6.22 25.42
N VAL A 243 -5.25 -6.83 24.57
CA VAL A 243 -5.18 -6.73 23.12
C VAL A 243 -6.08 -5.57 22.66
N PRO A 244 -5.53 -4.42 22.23
CA PRO A 244 -6.33 -3.32 21.71
C PRO A 244 -7.04 -3.69 20.40
N VAL A 245 -8.30 -3.24 20.30
CA VAL A 245 -9.13 -3.26 19.10
C VAL A 245 -9.45 -1.81 18.74
N THR A 246 -8.75 -1.23 17.78
CA THR A 246 -8.94 0.18 17.39
C THR A 246 -10.19 0.32 16.53
N ILE A 247 -11.04 1.29 16.86
CA ILE A 247 -12.28 1.53 16.14
C ILE A 247 -12.42 3.04 15.90
N ARG A 248 -12.78 3.41 14.67
CA ARG A 248 -13.03 4.81 14.30
C ARG A 248 -14.14 5.40 15.18
N PRO A 249 -13.95 6.59 15.77
CA PRO A 249 -14.97 7.23 16.58
C PRO A 249 -16.21 7.60 15.74
N PRO A 250 -17.42 7.51 16.32
CA PRO A 250 -18.64 7.86 15.61
C PRO A 250 -18.68 9.36 15.30
N GLN A 251 -19.09 9.71 14.09
CA GLN A 251 -19.33 11.10 13.71
C GLN A 251 -20.74 11.50 14.15
N SER A 252 -20.87 12.63 14.86
CA SER A 252 -22.16 13.09 15.41
C SER A 252 -23.22 13.38 14.34
N ASN A 253 -22.80 13.75 13.13
CA ASN A 253 -23.68 14.02 11.99
C ASN A 253 -24.07 12.75 11.19
N ASN A 254 -23.50 11.58 11.50
CA ASN A 254 -23.71 10.35 10.73
C ASN A 254 -23.77 9.09 11.62
N LEU A 255 -24.40 9.20 12.79
CA LEU A 255 -24.54 8.09 13.74
C LEU A 255 -25.20 6.84 13.15
N PRO A 256 -26.27 6.93 12.33
CA PRO A 256 -26.91 5.74 11.75
C PRO A 256 -25.98 4.89 10.89
N ALA A 257 -24.98 5.49 10.23
CA ALA A 257 -24.01 4.76 9.42
C ALA A 257 -22.85 4.20 10.26
N CYS A 258 -22.39 4.92 11.29
CA CYS A 258 -21.22 4.52 12.08
C CYS A 258 -21.54 3.44 13.14
N LEU A 259 -22.66 3.60 13.86
CA LEU A 259 -22.95 2.82 15.08
C LEU A 259 -23.17 1.31 14.82
N PRO A 260 -23.82 0.86 13.73
CA PRO A 260 -23.95 -0.56 13.46
C PRO A 260 -22.60 -1.29 13.34
N THR A 261 -21.63 -0.68 12.66
CA THR A 261 -20.28 -1.24 12.52
C THR A 261 -19.54 -1.26 13.86
N ILE A 262 -19.68 -0.20 14.66
CA ILE A 262 -19.10 -0.15 16.02
C ILE A 262 -19.69 -1.28 16.88
N LYS A 263 -21.02 -1.41 16.94
CA LYS A 263 -21.70 -2.46 17.70
C LYS A 263 -21.21 -3.85 17.30
N LEU A 264 -21.23 -4.15 16.00
CA LEU A 264 -20.83 -5.45 15.50
C LEU A 264 -19.36 -5.74 15.80
N THR A 265 -18.49 -4.72 15.73
CA THR A 265 -17.07 -4.87 16.11
C THR A 265 -16.94 -5.21 17.59
N LEU A 266 -17.67 -4.53 18.48
CA LEU A 266 -17.64 -4.80 19.91
C LEU A 266 -18.13 -6.23 20.23
N GLU A 267 -19.21 -6.67 19.57
CA GLU A 267 -19.78 -8.01 19.75
C GLU A 267 -18.85 -9.11 19.24
N ILE A 268 -18.33 -8.99 18.01
CA ILE A 268 -17.44 -10.01 17.41
C ILE A 268 -16.09 -10.06 18.14
N SER A 269 -15.58 -8.92 18.59
CA SER A 269 -14.30 -8.86 19.31
C SER A 269 -14.41 -9.31 20.78
N ASN A 270 -15.61 -9.47 21.34
CA ASN A 270 -15.83 -9.86 22.73
C ASN A 270 -14.98 -9.02 23.71
N VAL A 271 -14.97 -7.70 23.52
CA VAL A 271 -14.16 -6.78 24.33
C VAL A 271 -14.72 -6.63 25.74
N LEU A 272 -13.83 -6.56 26.73
CA LEU A 272 -14.19 -6.39 28.14
C LEU A 272 -14.59 -4.97 28.52
N GLY A 273 -14.23 -3.99 27.70
CA GLY A 273 -14.48 -2.58 27.95
C GLY A 273 -14.12 -1.74 26.73
N VAL A 274 -14.58 -0.49 26.74
CA VAL A 274 -14.32 0.49 25.68
C VAL A 274 -13.59 1.68 26.29
N LEU A 275 -12.37 1.93 25.84
CA LEU A 275 -11.58 3.10 26.20
C LEU A 275 -11.93 4.26 25.29
N THR A 276 -12.30 5.39 25.87
CA THR A 276 -12.77 6.53 25.09
C THR A 276 -12.58 7.85 25.83
N THR A 277 -12.99 8.95 25.20
CA THR A 277 -13.06 10.28 25.82
C THR A 277 -14.48 10.56 26.30
N HIS A 278 -14.63 11.49 27.24
CA HIS A 278 -15.91 11.96 27.75
C HIS A 278 -16.87 12.39 26.62
N ASN A 279 -16.34 13.11 25.63
CA ASN A 279 -17.13 13.59 24.48
C ASN A 279 -17.69 12.44 23.64
N ILE A 280 -16.87 11.43 23.34
CA ILE A 280 -17.32 10.25 22.56
C ILE A 280 -18.24 9.37 23.43
N ALA A 281 -17.94 9.19 24.71
CA ALA A 281 -18.81 8.47 25.63
C ALA A 281 -20.22 9.07 25.67
N ARG A 282 -20.33 10.41 25.68
CA ARG A 282 -21.61 11.12 25.60
C ARG A 282 -22.35 10.85 24.28
N ILE A 283 -21.65 10.76 23.16
CA ILE A 283 -22.23 10.41 21.86
C ILE A 283 -22.76 8.96 21.88
N LEU A 284 -21.96 8.02 22.38
CA LEU A 284 -22.34 6.60 22.49
C LEU A 284 -23.52 6.36 23.46
N LYS A 285 -23.66 7.19 24.49
CA LYS A 285 -24.78 7.18 25.45
C LYS A 285 -25.98 8.05 25.01
N SER A 286 -25.93 8.68 23.84
CA SER A 286 -26.98 9.62 23.40
C SER A 286 -28.32 8.90 23.10
N LYS A 287 -29.43 9.65 23.16
CA LYS A 287 -30.76 9.12 22.81
C LYS A 287 -30.85 8.64 21.36
N GLU A 288 -30.09 9.28 20.47
CA GLU A 288 -29.99 8.90 19.05
C GLU A 288 -29.19 7.61 18.86
N ALA A 289 -28.19 7.35 19.71
CA ALA A 289 -27.41 6.12 19.68
C ALA A 289 -28.13 4.93 20.33
N ALA A 290 -28.97 5.16 21.35
CA ALA A 290 -29.67 4.13 22.11
C ALA A 290 -30.44 3.07 21.28
N PRO A 291 -31.16 3.40 20.17
CA PRO A 291 -31.81 2.37 19.35
C PRO A 291 -30.82 1.52 18.53
N LEU A 292 -29.60 2.02 18.29
CA LEU A 292 -28.58 1.38 17.46
C LEU A 292 -27.55 0.60 18.29
N LEU A 293 -27.27 1.09 19.50
CA LEU A 293 -26.42 0.47 20.53
C LEU A 293 -27.31 0.01 21.68
N ASP A 294 -27.53 -1.30 21.82
CA ASP A 294 -28.25 -1.81 22.98
C ASP A 294 -27.40 -1.56 24.24
N SER A 295 -27.88 -0.68 25.14
CA SER A 295 -27.18 -0.28 26.36
C SER A 295 -26.79 -1.48 27.25
N LYS A 296 -27.49 -2.61 27.13
CA LYS A 296 -27.16 -3.84 27.86
C LYS A 296 -26.06 -4.68 27.19
N SER A 297 -25.81 -4.50 25.90
CA SER A 297 -24.78 -5.24 25.15
C SER A 297 -23.46 -4.47 25.01
N VAL A 298 -23.47 -3.15 25.23
CA VAL A 298 -22.24 -2.34 25.17
C VAL A 298 -21.38 -2.59 26.42
N PRO A 299 -20.10 -2.96 26.26
CA PRO A 299 -19.18 -3.12 27.39
C PRO A 299 -18.98 -1.82 28.17
N PRO A 300 -18.49 -1.89 29.42
CA PRO A 300 -18.21 -0.70 30.23
C PRO A 300 -17.37 0.34 29.50
N LEU A 301 -17.88 1.58 29.44
CA LEU A 301 -17.16 2.73 28.90
C LEU A 301 -16.19 3.27 29.97
N ILE A 302 -14.91 3.37 29.62
CA ILE A 302 -13.84 3.88 30.47
C ILE A 302 -13.34 5.18 29.85
N GLU A 303 -13.63 6.28 30.52
CA GLU A 303 -13.28 7.64 30.10
C GLU A 303 -11.84 7.95 30.53
N LEU A 304 -10.98 8.37 29.59
CA LEU A 304 -9.53 8.56 29.77
C LEU A 304 -9.07 10.01 29.85
N ASP A 305 -9.99 10.96 30.00
CA ASP A 305 -9.65 12.39 30.11
C ASP A 305 -8.92 12.68 31.44
N ASP A 306 -9.35 12.04 32.54
CA ASP A 306 -8.86 12.27 33.90
C ASP A 306 -8.15 11.04 34.50
N VAL A 307 -7.15 10.52 33.79
CA VAL A 307 -6.38 9.35 34.27
C VAL A 307 -5.57 9.71 35.53
N PRO A 308 -5.74 8.98 36.66
CA PRO A 308 -5.00 9.22 37.89
C PRO A 308 -3.48 9.12 37.70
N LYS A 309 -2.71 9.83 38.54
CA LYS A 309 -1.24 9.80 38.52
C LYS A 309 -0.63 8.52 39.12
N LYS A 310 -1.44 7.47 39.33
CA LYS A 310 -0.99 6.19 39.89
C LYS A 310 -0.07 5.49 38.89
N LYS A 311 1.08 5.04 39.35
CA LYS A 311 2.04 4.30 38.52
C LYS A 311 1.63 2.83 38.46
N LEU A 312 1.84 2.21 37.31
CA LEU A 312 1.75 0.76 37.17
C LEU A 312 2.89 0.09 37.96
N GLU A 313 2.57 -0.94 38.75
CA GLU A 313 3.58 -1.66 39.56
C GLU A 313 4.65 -2.32 38.69
N SER A 314 4.24 -2.93 37.58
CA SER A 314 5.11 -3.68 36.68
C SER A 314 4.46 -3.78 35.30
N LEU A 315 5.22 -3.54 34.24
CA LEU A 315 4.75 -3.79 32.87
C LEU A 315 4.39 -5.26 32.69
N TYR A 316 3.33 -5.52 31.94
CA TYR A 316 2.99 -6.87 31.52
C TYR A 316 4.10 -7.44 30.62
N ARG A 317 4.62 -8.61 30.99
CA ARG A 317 5.61 -9.33 30.19
C ARG A 317 4.87 -10.32 29.30
N VAL A 318 4.89 -10.05 28.00
CA VAL A 318 4.26 -10.89 26.98
C VAL A 318 5.00 -12.25 26.93
N PRO A 319 4.35 -13.39 27.25
CA PRO A 319 5.08 -14.66 27.32
C PRO A 319 5.70 -15.20 26.01
N SER A 320 5.23 -14.75 24.86
CA SER A 320 5.68 -15.20 23.53
C SER A 320 5.36 -14.14 22.47
N PRO A 321 6.27 -13.85 21.52
CA PRO A 321 6.01 -12.87 20.47
C PRO A 321 4.94 -13.30 19.46
N GLU A 322 4.55 -14.58 19.46
CA GLU A 322 3.45 -15.10 18.63
C GLU A 322 2.05 -14.76 19.18
N MET A 323 1.96 -14.22 20.41
CA MET A 323 0.68 -13.73 20.90
C MET A 323 0.22 -12.48 20.17
N ILE A 324 -1.10 -12.30 20.17
CA ILE A 324 -1.79 -11.20 19.53
C ILE A 324 -1.37 -9.89 20.21
N ALA A 325 -0.84 -8.96 19.42
CA ALA A 325 -0.56 -7.59 19.81
C ALA A 325 -1.80 -6.71 19.65
N TYR A 326 -2.54 -6.82 18.53
CA TYR A 326 -3.78 -6.08 18.32
C TYR A 326 -4.69 -6.81 17.33
N ILE A 327 -5.95 -6.38 17.25
CA ILE A 327 -6.90 -6.87 16.24
C ILE A 327 -7.36 -5.71 15.37
N ASP A 328 -7.25 -5.90 14.08
CA ASP A 328 -7.67 -4.94 13.06
C ASP A 328 -8.96 -5.42 12.39
N PHE A 329 -9.99 -4.59 12.37
CA PHE A 329 -11.26 -4.95 11.78
C PHE A 329 -11.42 -4.37 10.38
N ASN A 330 -12.08 -5.15 9.52
CA ASN A 330 -12.45 -4.71 8.20
C ASN A 330 -13.80 -5.25 7.78
N VAL A 331 -14.54 -4.43 7.05
CA VAL A 331 -15.77 -4.85 6.38
C VAL A 331 -15.39 -5.25 4.96
N SER A 332 -15.60 -6.52 4.61
CA SER A 332 -15.38 -6.99 3.26
C SER A 332 -16.35 -6.31 2.27
N THR A 333 -16.06 -6.39 0.98
CA THR A 333 -16.97 -5.95 -0.09
C THR A 333 -18.30 -6.69 -0.09
N THR A 334 -18.38 -7.87 0.56
CA THR A 334 -19.62 -8.63 0.77
C THR A 334 -20.37 -8.23 2.04
N GLY A 335 -19.90 -7.20 2.76
CA GLY A 335 -20.51 -6.70 3.99
C GLY A 335 -20.18 -7.52 5.24
N VAL A 336 -19.28 -8.50 5.14
CA VAL A 336 -18.87 -9.35 6.27
C VAL A 336 -17.79 -8.63 7.07
N LEU A 337 -18.06 -8.38 8.35
CA LEU A 337 -17.07 -7.85 9.28
C LEU A 337 -16.12 -8.97 9.73
N SER A 338 -14.82 -8.78 9.52
CA SER A 338 -13.77 -9.74 9.91
C SER A 338 -12.68 -9.05 10.72
N GLY A 339 -12.21 -9.73 11.77
CA GLY A 339 -11.08 -9.27 12.60
C GLY A 339 -9.79 -10.03 12.26
N VAL A 340 -8.76 -9.29 11.89
CA VAL A 340 -7.40 -9.82 11.66
C VAL A 340 -6.61 -9.71 12.95
N LYS A 341 -6.12 -10.86 13.44
CA LYS A 341 -5.25 -10.93 14.61
C LYS A 341 -3.81 -10.70 14.18
N VAL A 342 -3.18 -9.66 14.71
CA VAL A 342 -1.78 -9.32 14.41
C VAL A 342 -0.92 -9.65 15.63
N SER A 343 0.10 -10.49 15.45
CA SER A 343 1.02 -10.88 16.54
C SER A 343 2.08 -9.81 16.83
N HIS A 344 2.78 -9.92 17.97
CA HIS A 344 3.93 -9.05 18.24
C HIS A 344 5.05 -9.26 17.22
N THR A 345 5.31 -10.50 16.79
CA THR A 345 6.23 -10.80 15.68
C THR A 345 5.81 -10.04 14.40
N GLY A 346 4.52 -10.06 14.07
CA GLY A 346 3.98 -9.33 12.91
C GLY A 346 4.16 -7.82 13.02
N VAL A 347 3.88 -7.24 14.20
CA VAL A 347 4.12 -5.81 14.48
C VAL A 347 5.58 -5.44 14.24
N MET A 348 6.51 -6.20 14.81
CA MET A 348 7.94 -5.90 14.70
C MET A 348 8.43 -6.08 13.26
N GLY A 349 7.97 -7.11 12.55
CA GLY A 349 8.27 -7.32 11.14
C GLY A 349 7.81 -6.15 10.27
N MET A 350 6.56 -5.72 10.44
CA MET A 350 6.00 -4.57 9.73
C MET A 350 6.77 -3.28 9.98
N CYS A 351 7.06 -2.97 11.25
CA CYS A 351 7.80 -1.74 11.59
C CYS A 351 9.23 -1.78 11.05
N ARG A 352 9.88 -2.95 11.10
CA ARG A 352 11.22 -3.16 10.55
C ARG A 352 11.25 -2.96 9.04
N ALA A 353 10.29 -3.57 8.35
CA ALA A 353 10.15 -3.41 6.91
C ALA A 353 9.91 -1.92 6.57
N HIS A 354 8.95 -1.27 7.25
CA HIS A 354 8.69 0.15 7.08
C HIS A 354 9.92 1.04 7.30
N GLN A 355 10.65 0.83 8.40
CA GLN A 355 11.87 1.55 8.72
C GLN A 355 12.91 1.43 7.60
N HIS A 356 13.17 0.21 7.14
CA HIS A 356 14.20 -0.04 6.15
C HIS A 356 13.85 0.57 4.79
N VAL A 357 12.64 0.28 4.31
CA VAL A 357 12.12 0.70 3.00
C VAL A 357 12.03 2.22 2.89
N SER A 358 11.65 2.88 3.97
CA SER A 358 11.45 4.34 3.99
C SER A 358 12.66 5.08 4.55
N GLU A 359 13.78 4.37 4.77
CA GLU A 359 15.04 4.90 5.33
C GLU A 359 14.80 5.78 6.57
N LEU A 360 14.04 5.25 7.54
CA LEU A 360 13.62 5.99 8.73
C LEU A 360 14.64 5.87 9.85
N TYR A 361 14.92 7.01 10.49
CA TYR A 361 15.83 7.15 11.63
C TYR A 361 15.40 8.34 12.49
N PRO A 362 15.93 8.50 13.72
CA PRO A 362 15.39 9.47 14.67
C PRO A 362 15.30 10.92 14.22
N SER A 363 16.18 11.37 13.31
CA SER A 363 16.12 12.74 12.77
C SER A 363 15.29 12.88 11.50
N ARG A 364 14.54 11.85 11.09
CA ARG A 364 13.53 11.95 10.03
C ARG A 364 12.24 12.55 10.59
N GLU A 365 11.56 13.28 9.74
CA GLU A 365 10.23 13.82 10.00
C GLU A 365 9.25 13.30 8.96
N LEU A 366 8.06 12.90 9.39
CA LEU A 366 6.96 12.44 8.54
C LEU A 366 5.74 13.34 8.70
N ALA A 367 5.01 13.59 7.61
CA ALA A 367 3.67 14.16 7.66
C ALA A 367 2.65 13.06 7.35
N LEU A 368 1.75 12.77 8.30
CA LEU A 368 0.72 11.73 8.16
C LEU A 368 -0.66 12.38 8.01
N CYS A 369 -1.25 12.29 6.83
CA CYS A 369 -2.60 12.80 6.51
C CYS A 369 -3.50 11.66 6.02
N LEU A 370 -3.78 10.71 6.91
CA LEU A 370 -4.63 9.55 6.65
C LEU A 370 -5.31 9.08 7.95
N ASP A 371 -6.18 8.07 7.82
CA ASP A 371 -6.94 7.54 8.95
C ASP A 371 -6.09 6.59 9.82
N PRO A 372 -6.06 6.78 11.16
CA PRO A 372 -5.16 6.04 12.04
C PRO A 372 -5.76 4.74 12.62
N TYR A 373 -6.98 4.35 12.24
CA TYR A 373 -7.72 3.32 12.99
C TYR A 373 -7.55 1.92 12.44
N SER A 374 -6.96 1.76 11.25
CA SER A 374 -6.85 0.47 10.59
C SER A 374 -5.74 0.42 9.54
N GLY A 375 -5.31 -0.80 9.19
CA GLY A 375 -4.34 -1.10 8.15
C GLY A 375 -3.02 -0.37 8.33
N PHE A 376 -2.44 0.07 7.21
CA PHE A 376 -1.15 0.77 7.26
C PHE A 376 -1.22 2.11 7.98
N GLY A 377 -2.37 2.80 7.94
CA GLY A 377 -2.57 4.05 8.67
C GLY A 377 -2.40 3.87 10.17
N LEU A 378 -2.94 2.79 10.74
CA LEU A 378 -2.69 2.45 12.15
C LEU A 378 -1.21 2.22 12.43
N VAL A 379 -0.53 1.44 11.58
CA VAL A 379 0.89 1.14 11.77
C VAL A 379 1.72 2.43 11.74
N LEU A 380 1.47 3.31 10.77
CA LEU A 380 2.16 4.60 10.64
C LEU A 380 1.93 5.52 11.84
N PHE A 381 0.68 5.69 12.26
CA PHE A 381 0.32 6.62 13.34
C PHE A 381 0.71 6.12 14.72
N ILE A 382 0.70 4.81 14.95
CA ILE A 382 0.84 4.25 16.30
C ILE A 382 2.21 3.60 16.50
N LEU A 383 2.73 2.88 15.50
CA LEU A 383 3.85 1.93 15.70
C LEU A 383 5.16 2.43 15.10
N SER A 384 5.13 2.94 13.86
CA SER A 384 6.33 3.24 13.07
C SER A 384 7.26 4.26 13.71
N SER A 385 6.73 5.35 14.27
CA SER A 385 7.52 6.41 14.90
C SER A 385 8.18 5.94 16.19
N ILE A 386 7.51 5.08 16.96
CA ILE A 386 8.09 4.48 18.16
C ILE A 386 9.19 3.49 17.77
N TYR A 387 8.97 2.69 16.73
CA TYR A 387 9.97 1.72 16.29
C TYR A 387 11.24 2.41 15.78
N SER A 388 11.10 3.36 14.86
CA SER A 388 12.24 4.00 14.17
C SER A 388 12.77 5.26 14.88
N GLY A 389 12.02 5.78 15.87
CA GLY A 389 12.37 6.99 16.61
C GLY A 389 12.17 8.30 15.86
N HIS A 390 11.67 8.27 14.61
CA HIS A 390 11.41 9.47 13.81
C HIS A 390 10.24 10.27 14.37
N HIS A 391 10.15 11.55 14.00
CA HIS A 391 9.09 12.45 14.42
C HIS A 391 7.96 12.46 13.39
N SER A 392 6.72 12.22 13.82
CA SER A 392 5.53 12.29 12.96
C SER A 392 4.62 13.46 13.30
N TYR A 393 4.33 14.29 12.31
CA TYR A 393 3.25 15.26 12.34
C TYR A 393 1.94 14.55 12.01
N LEU A 394 1.00 14.59 12.94
CA LEU A 394 -0.29 13.95 12.86
C LEU A 394 -1.32 14.96 12.37
N LEU A 395 -1.78 14.81 11.13
CA LEU A 395 -2.80 15.65 10.54
C LEU A 395 -4.13 14.90 10.53
N ASN A 396 -5.15 15.51 11.13
CA ASN A 396 -6.49 14.96 11.11
C ASN A 396 -7.14 15.26 9.76
N ILE A 397 -7.76 14.25 9.14
CA ILE A 397 -8.41 14.44 7.84
C ILE A 397 -9.59 15.41 7.91
N TYR A 398 -10.23 15.54 9.08
CA TYR A 398 -11.29 16.53 9.30
C TYR A 398 -10.76 17.97 9.31
N ASP A 399 -9.52 18.19 9.74
CA ASP A 399 -8.90 19.52 9.67
C ASP A 399 -8.56 19.90 8.23
N LEU A 400 -8.32 18.89 7.37
CA LEU A 400 -8.17 19.08 5.93
C LEU A 400 -9.48 19.50 5.25
N GLU A 401 -10.63 18.98 5.69
CA GLU A 401 -11.95 19.43 5.20
C GLU A 401 -12.25 20.90 5.54
N LEU A 402 -11.66 21.43 6.62
CA LEU A 402 -11.76 22.84 6.98
C LEU A 402 -10.76 23.71 6.22
N ASN A 403 -9.61 23.13 5.85
CA ASN A 403 -8.53 23.82 5.15
C ASN A 403 -7.73 22.83 4.28
N ALA A 404 -8.10 22.69 3.00
CA ALA A 404 -7.42 21.75 2.10
C ALA A 404 -5.93 22.06 1.89
N SER A 405 -5.49 23.31 2.12
CA SER A 405 -4.07 23.67 2.01
C SER A 405 -3.22 23.24 3.20
N LEU A 406 -3.84 22.78 4.30
CA LEU A 406 -3.19 22.45 5.56
C LEU A 406 -2.03 21.47 5.38
N TRP A 407 -2.28 20.33 4.74
CA TRP A 407 -1.29 19.27 4.58
C TRP A 407 -0.07 19.73 3.80
N LEU A 408 -0.28 20.39 2.66
CA LEU A 408 0.81 20.94 1.83
C LEU A 408 1.57 22.06 2.55
N SER A 409 0.87 22.88 3.32
CA SER A 409 1.48 23.97 4.09
C SER A 409 2.36 23.45 5.23
N VAL A 410 1.93 22.40 5.94
CA VAL A 410 2.71 21.73 6.99
C VAL A 410 3.98 21.11 6.39
N ILE A 411 3.85 20.39 5.27
CA ILE A 411 5.00 19.84 4.55
C ILE A 411 6.01 20.93 4.20
N SER A 412 5.54 22.02 3.60
CA SER A 412 6.41 23.13 3.17
C SER A 412 7.07 23.85 4.34
N THR A 413 6.31 24.12 5.40
CA THR A 413 6.78 24.89 6.57
C THR A 413 7.85 24.13 7.35
N HIS A 414 7.63 22.82 7.55
CA HIS A 414 8.56 21.96 8.27
C HIS A 414 9.59 21.28 7.35
N LYS A 415 9.56 21.55 6.04
CA LYS A 415 10.46 20.95 5.03
C LYS A 415 10.49 19.41 5.10
N ILE A 416 9.31 18.83 5.30
CA ILE A 416 9.12 17.38 5.48
C ILE A 416 9.36 16.67 4.15
N ARG A 417 10.27 15.70 4.17
CA ARG A 417 10.69 14.97 2.96
C ARG A 417 9.78 13.79 2.62
N ASP A 418 9.23 13.15 3.63
CA ASP A 418 8.48 11.91 3.47
C ASP A 418 7.07 12.07 4.08
N THR A 419 6.03 11.79 3.29
CA THR A 419 4.65 11.97 3.71
C THR A 419 3.78 10.79 3.26
N TYR A 420 2.78 10.47 4.08
CA TYR A 420 1.80 9.45 3.81
C TYR A 420 0.42 10.08 3.85
N CYS A 421 -0.40 9.80 2.85
CA CYS A 421 -1.74 10.36 2.75
C CYS A 421 -2.75 9.35 2.21
N SER A 422 -4.04 9.64 2.35
CA SER A 422 -5.10 8.82 1.75
C SER A 422 -5.52 9.37 0.39
N TYR A 423 -6.22 8.54 -0.41
CA TYR A 423 -6.87 9.03 -1.63
C TYR A 423 -7.83 10.19 -1.34
N THR A 424 -8.59 10.12 -0.24
CA THR A 424 -9.48 11.21 0.19
C THR A 424 -8.74 12.52 0.42
N ALA A 425 -7.54 12.48 1.00
CA ALA A 425 -6.74 13.69 1.22
C ALA A 425 -6.28 14.32 -0.11
N ILE A 426 -5.84 13.50 -1.06
CA ILE A 426 -5.48 13.97 -2.41
C ILE A 426 -6.69 14.53 -3.15
N GLU A 427 -7.84 13.86 -3.08
CA GLU A 427 -9.08 14.33 -3.71
C GLU A 427 -9.50 15.70 -3.17
N ALA A 428 -9.47 15.88 -1.86
CA ALA A 428 -9.76 17.17 -1.22
C ALA A 428 -8.81 18.26 -1.73
N CYS A 429 -7.50 17.99 -1.76
CA CYS A 429 -6.51 18.93 -2.27
C CYS A 429 -6.75 19.30 -3.74
N CYS A 430 -6.94 18.30 -4.61
CA CYS A 430 -7.20 18.53 -6.04
C CYS A 430 -8.49 19.33 -6.28
N LYS A 431 -9.55 19.00 -5.53
CA LYS A 431 -10.86 19.63 -5.69
C LYS A 431 -10.87 21.07 -5.21
N GLU A 432 -10.29 21.34 -4.05
CA GLU A 432 -10.39 22.65 -3.40
C GLU A 432 -9.27 23.61 -3.80
N LEU A 433 -8.09 23.08 -4.16
CA LEU A 433 -6.92 23.91 -4.50
C LEU A 433 -6.65 24.00 -6.00
N GLY A 434 -7.51 23.43 -6.84
CA GLY A 434 -7.35 23.37 -8.30
C GLY A 434 -7.04 24.72 -8.97
N SER A 435 -7.63 25.81 -8.49
CA SER A 435 -7.39 27.17 -8.96
C SER A 435 -6.53 28.02 -8.02
N ALA A 436 -6.12 27.46 -6.88
CA ALA A 436 -5.46 28.17 -5.80
C ALA A 436 -3.93 28.03 -5.81
N THR A 437 -3.35 27.26 -6.74
CA THR A 437 -1.91 26.97 -6.79
C THR A 437 -1.05 28.24 -6.82
N ASP A 438 -1.41 29.25 -7.61
CA ASP A 438 -0.66 30.52 -7.67
C ASP A 438 -0.75 31.31 -6.35
N MET A 439 -1.89 31.25 -5.67
CA MET A 439 -2.05 31.85 -4.33
C MET A 439 -1.21 31.10 -3.29
N LEU A 440 -1.13 29.77 -3.36
CA LEU A 440 -0.28 28.98 -2.47
C LEU A 440 1.20 29.33 -2.69
N LYS A 441 1.60 29.48 -3.96
CA LYS A 441 2.96 29.90 -4.32
C LYS A 441 3.28 31.30 -3.79
N SER A 442 2.37 32.26 -3.91
CA SER A 442 2.57 33.62 -3.39
C SER A 442 2.59 33.68 -1.85
N ARG A 443 1.94 32.72 -1.18
CA ARG A 443 2.04 32.49 0.27
C ARG A 443 3.32 31.74 0.68
N GLY A 444 4.18 31.37 -0.27
CA GLY A 444 5.46 30.71 -0.01
C GLY A 444 5.39 29.20 0.20
N VAL A 445 4.30 28.54 -0.24
CA VAL A 445 4.23 27.07 -0.23
C VAL A 445 5.19 26.50 -1.28
N ASP A 446 6.11 25.65 -0.83
CA ASP A 446 7.16 25.03 -1.63
C ASP A 446 7.31 23.54 -1.24
N LEU A 447 7.00 22.68 -2.21
CA LEU A 447 6.98 21.23 -2.11
C LEU A 447 8.24 20.57 -2.71
N SER A 448 9.26 21.35 -3.10
CA SER A 448 10.53 20.80 -3.62
C SER A 448 11.30 19.95 -2.59
N CYS A 449 10.97 20.09 -1.31
CA CYS A 449 11.51 19.27 -0.23
C CYS A 449 11.01 17.82 -0.24
N VAL A 450 9.86 17.55 -0.87
CA VAL A 450 9.23 16.22 -0.88
C VAL A 450 10.08 15.25 -1.70
N ARG A 451 10.56 14.19 -1.05
CA ARG A 451 11.22 13.03 -1.66
C ARG A 451 10.22 11.91 -1.94
N SER A 452 9.35 11.62 -0.97
CA SER A 452 8.40 10.51 -1.04
C SER A 452 7.02 10.95 -0.54
N CYS A 453 6.02 10.82 -1.41
CA CYS A 453 4.61 11.04 -1.11
C CYS A 453 3.86 9.74 -1.38
N VAL A 454 3.64 8.96 -0.33
CA VAL A 454 3.03 7.62 -0.44
C VAL A 454 1.53 7.72 -0.20
N VAL A 455 0.76 7.40 -1.22
CA VAL A 455 -0.70 7.36 -1.15
C VAL A 455 -1.13 5.97 -0.69
N VAL A 456 -1.64 5.90 0.53
CA VAL A 456 -2.07 4.68 1.19
C VAL A 456 -3.52 4.38 0.83
N GLY A 457 -3.74 3.21 0.24
CA GLY A 457 -5.09 2.70 -0.01
C GLY A 457 -5.17 1.19 0.09
N GLU A 458 -6.39 0.68 0.26
CA GLU A 458 -6.72 -0.75 0.19
C GLU A 458 -7.47 -1.10 -1.10
N GLU A 459 -7.48 -0.15 -2.03
CA GLU A 459 -8.14 -0.23 -3.32
C GLU A 459 -7.12 -0.12 -4.46
N ARG A 460 -7.59 -0.30 -5.69
CA ARG A 460 -6.72 -0.16 -6.86
C ARG A 460 -6.17 1.26 -6.97
N PRO A 461 -4.90 1.42 -7.39
CA PRO A 461 -4.34 2.74 -7.63
C PRO A 461 -5.18 3.63 -8.55
N ARG A 462 -5.56 4.82 -8.07
CA ARG A 462 -6.34 5.81 -8.83
C ARG A 462 -5.41 6.67 -9.70
N LEU A 463 -4.86 6.10 -10.77
CA LEU A 463 -3.79 6.73 -11.56
C LEU A 463 -4.14 8.09 -12.15
N SER A 464 -5.38 8.27 -12.59
CA SER A 464 -5.87 9.57 -13.10
C SER A 464 -5.80 10.65 -12.03
N LEU A 465 -6.24 10.35 -10.80
CA LEU A 465 -6.18 11.26 -9.66
C LEU A 465 -4.74 11.62 -9.29
N LEU A 466 -3.84 10.63 -9.24
CA LEU A 466 -2.42 10.86 -8.94
C LEU A 466 -1.75 11.73 -10.00
N SER A 467 -2.09 11.50 -11.28
CA SER A 467 -1.57 12.29 -12.40
C SER A 467 -2.07 13.74 -12.34
N SER A 468 -3.35 13.94 -12.03
CA SER A 468 -3.94 15.28 -11.81
C SER A 468 -3.29 15.99 -10.61
N PHE A 469 -3.10 15.29 -9.49
CA PHE A 469 -2.43 15.83 -8.30
C PHE A 469 -1.00 16.28 -8.62
N SER A 470 -0.23 15.41 -9.29
CA SER A 470 1.13 15.72 -9.72
C SER A 470 1.19 16.95 -10.63
N ALA A 471 0.31 17.02 -11.64
CA ALA A 471 0.31 18.14 -12.57
C ALA A 471 -0.09 19.45 -11.89
N LEU A 472 -1.11 19.39 -11.01
CA LEU A 472 -1.66 20.56 -10.33
C LEU A 472 -0.65 21.22 -9.37
N PHE A 473 0.15 20.42 -8.66
CA PHE A 473 1.09 20.92 -7.66
C PHE A 473 2.56 20.96 -8.13
N SER A 474 2.83 20.55 -9.37
CA SER A 474 4.15 20.73 -10.02
C SER A 474 4.67 22.18 -9.97
N PRO A 475 3.85 23.24 -10.17
CA PRO A 475 4.30 24.63 -10.04
C PRO A 475 4.79 25.04 -8.63
N LEU A 476 4.42 24.27 -7.59
CA LEU A 476 4.90 24.42 -6.21
C LEU A 476 6.17 23.59 -5.94
N GLY A 477 6.71 22.88 -6.94
CA GLY A 477 7.93 22.07 -6.81
C GLY A 477 7.68 20.58 -6.53
N LEU A 478 6.44 20.11 -6.54
CA LEU A 478 6.14 18.69 -6.33
C LEU A 478 6.57 17.86 -7.56
N GLY A 479 7.61 17.05 -7.41
CA GLY A 479 8.08 16.16 -8.49
C GLY A 479 7.13 15.00 -8.75
N SER A 480 6.84 14.69 -10.01
CA SER A 480 6.00 13.54 -10.38
C SER A 480 6.56 12.19 -9.91
N HIS A 481 7.88 12.09 -9.80
CA HIS A 481 8.59 10.89 -9.34
C HIS A 481 8.52 10.68 -7.82
N THR A 482 8.07 11.67 -7.05
CA THR A 482 7.99 11.57 -5.58
C THR A 482 6.70 10.87 -5.15
N ILE A 483 5.69 10.82 -6.02
CA ILE A 483 4.37 10.26 -5.71
C ILE A 483 4.38 8.75 -5.99
N SER A 484 4.03 7.97 -4.97
CA SER A 484 3.90 6.51 -5.07
C SER A 484 2.63 6.04 -4.38
N THR A 485 2.26 4.77 -4.56
CA THR A 485 1.09 4.17 -3.90
C THR A 485 1.50 2.97 -3.07
N SER A 486 0.96 2.85 -1.86
CA SER A 486 0.98 1.58 -1.14
C SER A 486 -0.41 0.94 -1.24
N PHE A 487 -0.43 -0.36 -1.47
CA PHE A 487 -1.64 -1.16 -1.46
C PHE A 487 -1.61 -2.08 -0.23
N GLY A 488 -2.45 -1.88 0.76
CA GLY A 488 -2.51 -2.79 1.90
C GLY A 488 -3.72 -3.71 1.82
N CYS A 489 -3.65 -4.88 2.48
CA CYS A 489 -4.85 -5.52 3.00
C CYS A 489 -4.67 -5.76 4.49
N ARG A 490 -5.74 -6.01 5.25
CA ARG A 490 -5.61 -6.08 6.71
C ARG A 490 -4.75 -7.25 7.21
N VAL A 491 -4.66 -8.32 6.42
CA VAL A 491 -3.80 -9.49 6.68
C VAL A 491 -2.33 -9.19 6.41
N ASN A 492 -2.06 -8.28 5.47
CA ASN A 492 -0.73 -7.75 5.21
C ASN A 492 -0.84 -6.23 4.96
N PRO A 493 -0.83 -5.42 6.04
CA PRO A 493 -1.12 -3.99 5.98
C PRO A 493 -0.17 -3.23 5.06
N ILE A 494 1.02 -3.76 4.85
CA ILE A 494 2.09 -3.07 4.16
C ILE A 494 2.48 -3.88 2.91
N ILE A 495 1.77 -3.68 1.81
CA ILE A 495 2.26 -4.08 0.47
C ILE A 495 2.46 -2.78 -0.31
N CYS A 496 3.62 -2.60 -0.94
CA CYS A 496 3.86 -1.44 -1.80
C CYS A 496 3.72 -1.88 -3.26
N LEU A 497 2.92 -1.14 -4.03
CA LEU A 497 2.79 -1.30 -5.48
C LEU A 497 3.30 -0.02 -6.13
N GLN A 498 4.50 -0.08 -6.71
CA GLN A 498 5.01 1.05 -7.49
C GLN A 498 4.25 1.15 -8.82
N VAL A 499 3.79 2.35 -9.16
CA VAL A 499 3.19 2.66 -10.46
C VAL A 499 4.07 3.65 -11.21
N SER A 500 5.31 3.27 -11.57
CA SER A 500 6.08 3.95 -12.61
C SER A 500 7.23 3.07 -13.14
N PRO A 501 7.63 3.14 -14.43
CA PRO A 501 8.54 2.18 -15.07
C PRO A 501 10.04 2.46 -14.84
N LEU A 502 10.41 3.50 -14.09
CA LEU A 502 11.80 3.95 -13.99
C LEU A 502 12.25 4.04 -12.53
N HIS A 503 12.92 2.97 -12.11
CA HIS A 503 13.83 2.83 -10.96
C HIS A 503 13.29 2.63 -9.52
N TYR A 504 14.05 1.74 -8.85
CA TYR A 504 14.08 1.22 -7.48
C TYR A 504 12.76 0.86 -6.78
N SER A 505 12.52 -0.45 -6.80
CA SER A 505 11.50 -1.19 -6.07
C SER A 505 11.60 -0.99 -4.57
N VAL A 506 10.44 -0.94 -3.91
CA VAL A 506 10.37 -1.46 -2.56
C VAL A 506 9.13 -2.31 -2.35
N VAL A 507 9.35 -3.62 -2.24
CA VAL A 507 8.37 -4.63 -1.85
C VAL A 507 8.69 -4.95 -0.39
N PHE A 508 7.70 -4.84 0.49
CA PHE A 508 7.81 -5.11 1.92
C PHE A 508 7.91 -6.59 2.24
#